data_AF-A0A239KUE6-F1
#
_entry.id   AF-A0A239KUE6-F1
#
_cell.length_a   1.000
_cell.length_b   1.000
_cell.length_c   1.000
_cell.angle_alpha   90.00
_cell.angle_beta   90.00
_cell.angle_gamma   90.00
#
_symmetry.space_group_name_H-M   'P 1'
#
loop_
_entity.id
_entity.type
_entity.pdbx_description
1 polymer ?
#
loop_
_entity_poly.entity_id
_entity_poly.type
_entity_poly.pdbx_seq_one_letter_code
_entity_poly.pdbx_strand_id
1 'polypeptide(L)'
;MVGISSHHSFTHSLVGLGFVMTLSYLLVQHYGVKGFAIGLTTGASLHILADLFTHHGTKLLYPFTSKWFKMLITIETDGIIEPGLMIITAGIFLVGML
;
A
#
# COMPACT_ATOMS: atom_id res chain seq x y z
N MET A 1 0.19 -18.20 -14.11
CA MET A 1 1.60 -17.88 -14.43
C MET A 1 2.47 -18.46 -13.32
N VAL A 2 3.45 -19.29 -13.68
CA VAL A 2 4.48 -19.78 -12.76
C VAL A 2 5.45 -18.63 -12.48
N GLY A 3 5.51 -18.20 -11.23
CA GLY A 3 6.48 -17.27 -10.69
C GLY A 3 6.74 -17.65 -9.24
N ILE A 4 7.99 -17.96 -8.90
CA ILE A 4 8.44 -18.52 -7.62
C ILE A 4 8.48 -17.42 -6.56
N SER A 5 7.35 -16.77 -6.28
CA SER A 5 7.27 -15.74 -5.26
C SER A 5 5.86 -15.70 -4.70
N SER A 6 5.75 -16.01 -3.41
CA SER A 6 4.56 -15.70 -2.64
C SER A 6 4.35 -14.19 -2.72
N HIS A 7 3.35 -13.74 -3.47
CA HIS A 7 3.09 -12.32 -3.79
C HIS A 7 2.90 -11.44 -2.52
N HIS A 8 2.66 -12.05 -1.36
CA HIS A 8 2.49 -11.41 -0.04
C HIS A 8 3.78 -11.45 0.82
N SER A 9 4.92 -11.04 0.25
CA SER A 9 6.22 -11.15 0.95
C SER A 9 6.88 -9.79 1.16
N PHE A 10 7.72 -9.36 0.21
CA PHE A 10 8.59 -8.20 0.43
C PHE A 10 7.86 -6.87 0.24
N THR A 11 7.09 -6.72 -0.82
CA THR A 11 6.38 -5.49 -1.19
C THR A 11 5.26 -5.11 -0.22
N HIS A 12 4.77 -6.07 0.57
CA HIS A 12 3.71 -5.88 1.56
C HIS A 12 4.25 -5.78 3.01
N SER A 13 5.57 -5.62 3.17
CA SER A 13 6.25 -5.52 4.47
C SER A 13 6.75 -4.11 4.75
N LEU A 14 7.04 -3.80 6.03
CA LEU A 14 7.67 -2.53 6.41
C LEU A 14 9.06 -2.36 5.80
N VAL A 15 9.77 -3.46 5.53
CA VAL A 15 11.07 -3.42 4.85
C VAL A 15 10.89 -2.98 3.39
N GLY A 16 9.90 -3.53 2.69
CA GLY A 16 9.51 -3.09 1.36
C GLY A 16 9.07 -1.62 1.34
N LEU A 17 8.32 -1.17 2.35
CA LEU A 17 7.95 0.22 2.49
C LEU A 17 9.16 1.13 2.67
N GLY A 18 10.10 0.75 3.55
CA GLY A 18 11.35 1.48 3.76
C GLY A 18 12.18 1.58 2.48
N PHE A 19 12.19 0.51 1.67
CA PHE A 19 12.82 0.53 0.34
C PHE A 19 12.15 1.54 -0.59
N VAL A 20 10.81 1.55 -0.67
CA VAL A 20 10.06 2.53 -1.47
C VAL A 20 10.32 3.96 -0.99
N MET A 21 10.31 4.21 0.33
CA MET A 21 10.61 5.54 0.89
C MET A 21 12.03 5.99 0.55
N THR A 22 13.01 5.09 0.61
CA THR A 22 14.42 5.38 0.27
C THR A 22 14.55 5.76 -1.21
N LEU A 23 13.91 4.99 -2.10
CA LEU A 23 13.90 5.30 -3.53
C LEU A 23 13.19 6.64 -3.81
N SER A 24 12.05 6.89 -3.17
CA SER A 24 11.34 8.17 -3.27
C SER A 24 12.21 9.34 -2.81
N TYR A 25 12.95 9.19 -1.71
CA TYR A 25 13.88 10.21 -1.25
C TYR A 25 14.97 10.51 -2.29
N LEU A 26 15.60 9.47 -2.83
CA LEU A 26 16.62 9.63 -3.88
C LEU A 26 16.06 10.29 -5.14
N LEU A 27 14.85 9.91 -5.56
CA LEU A 27 14.17 10.53 -6.70
C LEU A 27 13.93 12.03 -6.48
N VAL A 28 13.56 12.44 -5.27
CA VAL A 28 13.41 13.86 -4.94
C VAL A 28 14.76 14.58 -4.98
N GLN A 29 15.81 13.99 -4.41
CA GLN A 29 17.14 14.60 -4.38
C GLN A 29 17.74 14.77 -5.80
N HIS A 30 17.55 13.78 -6.68
CA HIS A 30 18.17 13.79 -8.01
C HIS A 30 17.33 14.43 -9.11
N TYR A 31 16.00 14.34 -9.03
CA TYR A 31 15.10 14.77 -10.11
C TYR A 31 14.07 15.81 -9.67
N GLY A 32 14.00 16.17 -8.38
CA GLY A 32 13.09 17.20 -7.88
C GLY A 32 11.60 16.83 -7.93
N VAL A 33 11.26 15.57 -8.21
CA VAL A 33 9.88 15.08 -8.42
C VAL A 33 9.09 14.87 -7.12
N LYS A 34 8.95 15.93 -6.32
CA LYS A 34 8.32 15.89 -4.98
C LYS A 34 6.89 15.32 -4.98
N GLY A 35 6.05 15.75 -5.92
CA GLY A 35 4.66 15.29 -5.99
C GLY A 35 4.54 13.78 -6.20
N PHE A 36 5.34 13.23 -7.12
CA PHE A 36 5.39 11.79 -7.38
C PHE A 36 5.86 11.02 -6.14
N ALA A 37 6.93 11.49 -5.50
CA ALA A 37 7.47 10.83 -4.30
C ALA A 37 6.44 10.79 -3.15
N ILE A 38 5.74 11.91 -2.90
CA ILE A 38 4.68 11.98 -1.87
C ILE A 38 3.55 11.01 -2.20
N GLY A 39 3.09 11.01 -3.47
CA GLY A 39 2.05 10.10 -3.92
C GLY A 39 2.45 8.63 -3.75
N LEU A 40 3.67 8.29 -4.16
CA LEU A 40 4.20 6.92 -4.07
C LEU A 40 4.36 6.46 -2.62
N THR A 41 4.93 7.28 -1.73
CA THR A 41 5.09 6.91 -0.32
C THR A 41 3.77 6.82 0.42
N THR A 42 2.85 7.75 0.14
CA THR A 42 1.52 7.74 0.76
C THR A 42 0.72 6.53 0.29
N GLY A 43 0.70 6.28 -1.03
CA GLY A 43 0.04 5.13 -1.62
C GLY A 43 0.58 3.81 -1.09
N ALA A 44 1.91 3.64 -1.02
CA ALA A 44 2.54 2.44 -0.48
C ALA A 44 2.24 2.23 1.02
N SER A 45 2.16 3.30 1.80
CA SER A 45 1.80 3.24 3.21
C SER A 45 0.34 2.82 3.40
N LEU A 46 -0.57 3.43 2.64
CA LEU A 46 -1.99 3.10 2.64
C LEU A 46 -2.25 1.68 2.15
N HIS A 47 -1.49 1.21 1.16
CA HIS A 47 -1.57 -0.16 0.65
C HIS A 47 -1.30 -1.20 1.75
N ILE A 48 -0.19 -1.06 2.49
CA ILE A 48 0.13 -1.97 3.61
C ILE A 48 -0.89 -1.82 4.75
N LEU A 49 -1.35 -0.60 5.02
CA LEU A 49 -2.39 -0.38 6.03
C LEU A 49 -3.69 -1.10 5.65
N ALA A 50 -4.13 -0.99 4.39
CA ALA A 50 -5.31 -1.67 3.87
C ALA A 50 -5.17 -3.19 3.98
N ASP A 51 -3.99 -3.74 3.66
CA ASP A 51 -3.73 -5.18 3.78
C ASP A 51 -3.95 -5.69 5.22
N LEU A 52 -3.62 -4.89 6.25
CA LEU A 52 -3.86 -5.26 7.65
C LEU A 52 -5.36 -5.38 7.98
N PHE A 53 -6.23 -4.68 7.25
CA PHE A 53 -7.67 -4.79 7.39
C PHE A 53 -8.26 -5.95 6.57
N THR A 54 -7.50 -6.67 5.76
CA THR A 54 -8.05 -7.83 5.04
C THR A 54 -8.13 -9.07 5.93
N HIS A 55 -8.97 -10.04 5.56
CA HIS A 55 -9.07 -11.33 6.28
C HIS A 55 -7.75 -12.10 6.34
N HIS A 56 -6.91 -11.97 5.30
CA HIS A 56 -5.60 -12.61 5.22
C HIS A 56 -4.52 -11.85 6.00
N GLY A 57 -4.62 -10.52 6.08
CA GLY A 57 -3.58 -9.68 6.67
C GLY A 57 -2.31 -9.60 5.81
N THR A 58 -1.22 -9.14 6.41
CA THR A 58 0.10 -9.10 5.76
C THR A 58 1.25 -9.53 6.67
N LYS A 59 2.35 -10.00 6.08
CA LYS A 59 3.61 -10.29 6.78
C LYS A 59 4.40 -9.01 7.01
N LEU A 60 3.91 -8.17 7.93
CA LEU A 60 4.42 -6.83 8.18
C LEU A 60 5.94 -6.77 8.44
N LEU A 61 6.49 -7.79 9.09
CA LEU A 61 7.90 -7.88 9.50
C LEU A 61 8.74 -8.83 8.63
N TYR A 62 8.27 -9.20 7.43
CA TYR A 62 9.08 -9.94 6.45
C TYR A 62 10.30 -9.09 6.02
N PRO A 63 11.50 -9.67 5.79
CA PRO A 63 11.87 -11.08 5.85
C PRO A 63 12.30 -11.59 7.23
N PHE A 64 12.31 -10.74 8.27
CA PHE A 64 12.76 -11.14 9.61
C PHE A 64 11.83 -12.16 10.27
N THR A 65 10.53 -12.07 10.00
CA THR A 65 9.56 -13.09 10.40
C THR A 65 8.48 -13.25 9.35
N SER A 66 7.96 -14.47 9.23
CA SER A 66 6.83 -14.81 8.36
C SER A 66 5.48 -14.76 9.09
N LYS A 67 5.42 -14.15 10.27
CA LYS A 67 4.18 -13.98 11.04
C LYS A 67 3.21 -13.05 10.31
N TRP A 68 1.96 -13.47 10.23
CA TRP A 68 0.86 -12.67 9.69
C TRP A 68 0.34 -11.70 10.75
N PHE A 69 0.16 -10.45 10.34
CA PHE A 69 -0.44 -9.38 11.14
C PHE A 69 -1.75 -8.97 10.47
N LYS A 70 -2.79 -8.80 11.29
CA LYS A 70 -4.10 -8.30 10.89
C LYS A 70 -4.73 -7.50 12.02
N MET A 71 -5.64 -6.59 11.68
CA MET A 71 -6.42 -5.82 12.63
C MET A 71 -7.55 -6.65 13.23
N LEU A 72 -8.07 -6.19 14.37
CA LEU A 72 -9.19 -6.83 15.06
C LEU A 72 -10.48 -6.75 14.24
N ILE A 73 -10.62 -5.67 13.45
CA ILE A 73 -11.71 -5.46 12.50
C ILE A 73 -11.14 -5.72 11.12
N THR A 74 -11.75 -6.66 10.38
CA THR A 74 -11.38 -6.97 9.00
C THR A 74 -12.51 -6.63 8.05
N ILE A 75 -12.17 -6.18 6.85
CA ILE A 75 -13.05 -5.82 5.75
C ILE A 75 -12.99 -6.94 4.72
N GLU A 76 -14.16 -7.35 4.22
CA GLU A 76 -14.26 -8.21 3.04
C GLU A 76 -13.88 -7.41 1.80
N THR A 77 -12.76 -7.81 1.19
CA THR A 77 -12.35 -7.42 -0.17
C THR A 77 -13.33 -8.11 -1.13
N ASP A 78 -13.90 -7.38 -2.11
CA ASP A 78 -15.13 -7.64 -2.88
C ASP A 78 -16.49 -7.33 -2.20
N GLY A 79 -16.49 -6.72 -1.02
CA GLY A 79 -17.70 -6.22 -0.38
C GLY A 79 -18.24 -4.95 -1.05
N ILE A 80 -19.54 -4.66 -0.86
CA ILE A 80 -20.25 -3.46 -1.40
C ILE A 80 -19.60 -2.12 -0.97
N ILE A 81 -18.73 -2.17 0.05
CA ILE A 81 -17.99 -1.03 0.60
C ILE A 81 -16.89 -0.53 -0.36
N GLU A 82 -16.21 -1.42 -1.08
CA GLU A 82 -15.13 -1.06 -2.00
C GLU A 82 -15.56 -0.15 -3.16
N PRO A 83 -16.62 -0.48 -3.94
CA PRO A 83 -17.08 0.40 -5.01
C PRO A 83 -17.58 1.75 -4.45
N GLY A 84 -18.19 1.76 -3.26
CA GLY A 84 -18.62 3.00 -2.61
C GLY A 84 -17.44 3.92 -2.28
N LEU A 85 -16.38 3.39 -1.67
CA LEU A 85 -15.18 4.16 -1.32
C LEU A 85 -14.44 4.65 -2.58
N MET A 86 -14.37 3.82 -3.63
CA MET A 86 -13.75 4.19 -4.90
C MET A 86 -14.50 5.33 -5.60
N ILE A 87 -15.83 5.29 -5.63
CA ILE A 87 -16.65 6.36 -6.24
C ILE A 87 -16.48 7.67 -5.47
N ILE A 88 -16.46 7.63 -4.13
CA ILE A 88 -16.29 8.82 -3.29
C ILE A 88 -14.91 9.44 -3.52
N THR A 89 -13.85 8.64 -3.47
CA THR A 89 -12.47 9.13 -3.64
C THR A 89 -12.22 9.65 -5.06
N ALA A 90 -12.74 8.97 -6.09
CA ALA A 90 -12.68 9.44 -7.47
C ALA A 90 -13.45 10.75 -7.67
N GLY A 91 -14.62 10.89 -7.05
CA GLY A 91 -15.41 12.12 -7.08
C GLY A 91 -14.69 13.30 -6.43
N ILE A 92 -14.07 13.10 -5.26
CA ILE A 92 -13.26 14.13 -4.58
C ILE A 92 -12.07 14.55 -5.45
N PHE A 93 -11.38 13.58 -6.08
CA PHE A 93 -10.25 13.87 -6.97
C PHE A 93 -10.68 14.71 -8.18
N LEU A 94 -11.81 14.36 -8.81
CA LEU A 94 -12.34 15.10 -9.96
C LEU A 94 -12.78 16.52 -9.59
N VAL A 95 -13.41 16.70 -8.43
CA VAL A 95 -13.82 18.03 -7.94
C VAL A 95 -12.62 18.88 -7.53
N GLY A 96 -11.58 18.28 -6.93
CA GLY A 96 -10.36 18.99 -6.55
C GLY A 96 -9.44 19.40 -7.71
N MET A 97 -9.71 18.91 -8.93
CA MET A 97 -9.01 19.30 -10.15
C MET A 97 -9.69 20.44 -10.94
N LEU A 98 -10.91 20.83 -10.56
CA LEU A 98 -11.66 21.97 -11.11
C LEU A 98 -11.31 23.27 -10.37
#